data_AF-A0A7Z0KZJ6-F1
#
_entry.id   AF-A0A7Z0KZJ6-F1
#
_cell.length_a   1.000
_cell.length_b   1.000
_cell.length_c   1.000
_cell.angle_alpha   90.00
_cell.angle_beta   90.00
_cell.angle_gamma   90.00
#
_symmetry.space_group_name_H-M   'P 1'
#
loop_
_entity.id
_entity.type
_entity.pdbx_description
1 polymer ?
#
loop_
_entity_poly.entity_id
_entity_poly.type
_entity_poly.pdbx_seq_one_letter_code
_entity_poly.pdbx_strand_id
1 'polypeptide(L)'
;MSKFQDFPGQPSETELVSIIASRICHDLISPLGAIGNGVELLNLNGTAGNNPELSLIAASVEQAQARVRFFRIAFGDFSAEQLMKPAEARSILSGLFREARLSVTWDLEAPRPRQEVKLIFLLIQCLETTLPWSGTVVIRSEGEGWAIDAQAARLQVNRDLWACVSASGEPCITSPQVVQFALAGRQSAALPGTLDVWFGDSDIHIRYLPH
;
A
#
# COMPACT_ATOMS: atom_id res chain seq x y z
N MET A 1 -11.07 -17.83 -11.46
CA MET A 1 -9.65 -17.55 -11.13
C MET A 1 -8.87 -17.45 -12.43
N SER A 2 -8.63 -16.24 -12.92
CA SER A 2 -7.69 -16.04 -14.03
C SER A 2 -6.28 -16.32 -13.49
N LYS A 3 -5.55 -17.24 -14.11
CA LYS A 3 -4.12 -17.41 -13.81
C LYS A 3 -3.43 -16.15 -14.32
N PHE A 4 -3.09 -15.23 -13.42
CA PHE A 4 -2.27 -14.08 -13.79
C PHE A 4 -0.94 -14.60 -14.32
N GLN A 5 -0.57 -14.14 -15.51
CA GLN A 5 0.67 -14.50 -16.16
C GLN A 5 1.79 -13.70 -15.50
N ASP A 6 2.85 -14.40 -15.07
CA ASP A 6 4.07 -13.73 -14.67
C ASP A 6 4.78 -13.21 -15.92
N PHE A 7 5.28 -11.97 -15.86
CA PHE A 7 5.97 -11.34 -16.97
C PHE A 7 7.49 -11.44 -16.74
N PRO A 8 8.22 -12.28 -17.52
CA PRO A 8 9.68 -12.35 -17.42
C PRO A 8 10.30 -11.12 -18.07
N GLY A 9 10.83 -10.19 -17.26
CA GLY A 9 11.47 -8.95 -17.72
C GLY A 9 10.70 -7.68 -17.33
N GLN A 10 11.19 -6.51 -17.77
CA GLN A 10 10.51 -5.24 -17.51
C GLN A 10 9.22 -5.16 -18.34
N PRO A 11 8.03 -5.04 -17.72
CA PRO A 11 6.78 -4.96 -18.46
C PRO A 11 6.76 -3.71 -19.33
N SER A 12 6.19 -3.82 -20.53
CA SER A 12 5.80 -2.64 -21.31
C SER A 12 4.79 -1.80 -20.52
N GLU A 13 4.63 -0.52 -20.88
CA GLU A 13 3.67 0.36 -20.19
C GLU A 13 2.24 -0.19 -20.24
N THR A 14 1.81 -0.77 -21.36
CA THR A 14 0.48 -1.39 -21.49
C THR A 14 0.32 -2.61 -20.58
N GLU A 15 1.35 -3.45 -20.47
CA GLU A 15 1.34 -4.59 -19.55
C GLU A 15 1.30 -4.13 -18.10
N LEU A 16 2.08 -3.12 -17.74
CA LEU A 16 2.08 -2.55 -16.40
C LEU A 16 0.70 -2.00 -16.02
N VAL A 17 0.03 -1.29 -16.93
CA VAL A 17 -1.35 -0.82 -16.72
C VAL A 17 -2.30 -1.99 -16.48
N SER A 18 -2.18 -3.08 -17.24
CA SER A 18 -2.99 -4.29 -17.08
C SER A 18 -2.76 -4.97 -15.72
N ILE A 19 -1.51 -5.04 -15.28
CA ILE A 19 -1.12 -5.61 -13.98
C ILE A 19 -1.67 -4.75 -12.83
N ILE A 20 -1.55 -3.43 -12.92
CA ILE A 20 -2.09 -2.49 -11.92
C ILE A 20 -3.62 -2.61 -11.86
N ALA A 21 -4.30 -2.61 -13.02
CA ALA A 21 -5.75 -2.78 -13.08
C ALA A 21 -6.19 -4.10 -12.44
N SER A 22 -5.46 -5.19 -12.72
CA SER A 22 -5.68 -6.49 -12.11
C SER A 22 -5.52 -6.46 -10.59
N ARG A 23 -4.50 -5.76 -10.08
CA ARG A 23 -4.28 -5.61 -8.63
C ARG A 23 -5.40 -4.80 -7.96
N ILE A 24 -5.81 -3.68 -8.56
CA ILE A 24 -6.91 -2.85 -8.06
C ILE A 24 -8.20 -3.69 -7.98
N CYS A 25 -8.54 -4.42 -9.05
CA CYS A 25 -9.72 -5.28 -9.07
C CYS A 25 -9.65 -6.36 -7.99
N HIS A 26 -8.51 -7.06 -7.86
CA HIS A 26 -8.32 -8.08 -6.84
C HIS A 26 -8.57 -7.56 -5.43
N ASP A 27 -7.97 -6.43 -5.07
CA ASP A 27 -8.05 -5.89 -3.71
C ASP A 27 -9.42 -5.27 -3.39
N LEU A 28 -10.21 -4.89 -4.41
CA LEU A 28 -11.57 -4.38 -4.23
C LEU A 28 -12.65 -5.49 -4.24
N ILE A 29 -12.37 -6.67 -4.80
CA ILE A 29 -13.36 -7.75 -4.89
C ILE A 29 -13.88 -8.17 -3.50
N SER A 30 -13.00 -8.34 -2.52
CA SER A 30 -13.38 -8.83 -1.19
C SER A 30 -14.38 -7.89 -0.46
N PRO A 31 -14.10 -6.58 -0.27
CA PRO A 31 -15.01 -5.70 0.45
C PRO A 31 -16.29 -5.44 -0.33
N LEU A 32 -16.25 -5.42 -1.66
CA LEU A 32 -17.46 -5.33 -2.48
C LEU A 32 -18.34 -6.58 -2.36
N GLY A 33 -17.73 -7.76 -2.30
CA GLY A 33 -18.45 -9.01 -2.05
C GLY A 33 -19.09 -9.04 -0.66
N ALA A 34 -18.39 -8.55 0.37
CA ALA A 34 -18.93 -8.46 1.73
C ALA A 34 -20.14 -7.52 1.82
N ILE A 35 -20.13 -6.39 1.08
CA ILE A 35 -21.29 -5.50 0.95
C ILE A 35 -22.48 -6.24 0.32
N GLY A 36 -22.26 -6.95 -0.78
CA GLY A 36 -23.30 -7.73 -1.47
C GLY A 36 -23.93 -8.76 -0.54
N ASN A 37 -23.10 -9.57 0.14
CA ASN A 37 -23.56 -10.57 1.10
C ASN A 37 -24.36 -9.94 2.25
N GLY A 38 -23.92 -8.79 2.77
CA GLY A 38 -24.66 -8.07 3.82
C GLY A 38 -26.05 -7.60 3.35
N VAL A 39 -26.15 -7.08 2.12
CA VAL A 39 -27.43 -6.64 1.54
C VAL A 39 -28.38 -7.82 1.32
N GLU A 40 -27.86 -8.95 0.86
CA GLU A 40 -28.64 -10.18 0.71
C GLU A 40 -29.20 -10.66 2.06
N LEU A 41 -28.39 -10.67 3.11
CA LEU A 41 -28.82 -11.06 4.46
C LEU A 41 -29.90 -10.11 5.02
N LEU A 42 -29.77 -8.79 4.80
CA LEU A 42 -30.80 -7.83 5.18
C LEU A 42 -32.15 -8.09 4.50
N ASN A 43 -32.13 -8.46 3.22
CA ASN A 43 -33.35 -8.77 2.48
C ASN A 43 -34.02 -10.06 2.98
N LEU A 44 -33.26 -11.02 3.48
CA LEU A 44 -33.77 -12.28 4.04
C LEU A 44 -34.36 -12.10 5.46
N ASN A 45 -33.70 -11.31 6.30
CA ASN A 45 -34.06 -11.15 7.71
C ASN A 45 -35.11 -10.05 7.95
N GLY A 46 -35.37 -9.19 6.95
CA GLY A 46 -36.25 -8.03 7.08
C GLY A 46 -35.64 -6.92 7.93
N THR A 47 -36.35 -5.80 8.09
CA THR A 47 -35.84 -4.59 8.79
C THR A 47 -36.21 -4.51 10.27
N ALA A 48 -36.89 -5.52 10.82
CA ALA A 48 -37.42 -5.50 12.18
C ALA A 48 -36.39 -6.08 13.19
N GLY A 49 -35.53 -5.21 13.74
CA GLY A 49 -34.60 -5.58 14.81
C GLY A 49 -33.29 -4.78 14.80
N ASN A 50 -32.36 -5.14 15.68
CA ASN A 50 -30.96 -4.76 15.53
C ASN A 50 -30.39 -5.54 14.35
N ASN A 51 -29.94 -4.84 13.30
CA ASN A 51 -29.44 -5.46 12.07
C ASN A 51 -27.90 -5.45 12.06
N PRO A 52 -27.22 -6.48 12.62
CA PRO A 52 -25.75 -6.59 12.57
C PRO A 52 -25.20 -6.53 11.14
N GLU A 53 -26.00 -6.89 10.15
CA GLU A 53 -25.68 -6.81 8.73
C GLU A 53 -25.45 -5.36 8.28
N LEU A 54 -26.20 -4.38 8.81
CA LEU A 54 -25.96 -2.96 8.52
C LEU A 54 -24.58 -2.52 9.01
N SER A 55 -24.15 -3.00 10.17
CA SER A 55 -22.80 -2.72 10.70
C SER A 55 -21.71 -3.36 9.83
N LEU A 56 -21.92 -4.60 9.35
CA LEU A 56 -21.00 -5.28 8.45
C LEU A 56 -20.90 -4.58 7.08
N ILE A 57 -22.03 -4.13 6.53
CA ILE A 57 -22.06 -3.33 5.30
C ILE A 57 -21.29 -2.03 5.49
N ALA A 58 -21.56 -1.29 6.58
CA ALA A 58 -20.89 -0.03 6.86
C ALA A 58 -19.36 -0.20 6.96
N ALA A 59 -18.90 -1.21 7.70
CA ALA A 59 -17.47 -1.53 7.81
C ALA A 59 -16.85 -1.88 6.45
N SER A 60 -17.56 -2.66 5.62
CA SER A 60 -17.09 -3.05 4.29
C SER A 60 -17.03 -1.85 3.32
N VAL A 61 -17.98 -0.92 3.41
CA VAL A 61 -17.96 0.35 2.65
C VAL A 61 -16.77 1.22 3.08
N GLU A 62 -16.54 1.37 4.38
CA GLU A 62 -15.39 2.12 4.90
C GLU A 62 -14.07 1.53 4.37
N GLN A 63 -13.92 0.20 4.41
CA GLN A 63 -12.74 -0.50 3.90
C GLN A 63 -12.56 -0.31 2.38
N ALA A 64 -13.63 -0.44 1.59
CA ALA A 64 -13.58 -0.22 0.14
C ALA A 64 -13.17 1.23 -0.20
N GLN A 65 -13.76 2.22 0.49
CA GLN A 65 -13.43 3.62 0.29
C GLN A 65 -11.98 3.92 0.68
N ALA A 66 -11.49 3.37 1.80
CA ALA A 66 -10.10 3.52 2.22
C ALA A 66 -9.14 2.95 1.17
N ARG A 67 -9.43 1.77 0.61
CA ARG A 67 -8.64 1.17 -0.49
C ARG A 67 -8.63 2.05 -1.74
N VAL A 68 -9.79 2.56 -2.16
CA VAL A 68 -9.85 3.49 -3.31
C VAL A 68 -8.99 4.74 -3.05
N ARG A 69 -9.08 5.34 -1.86
CA ARG A 69 -8.24 6.50 -1.52
C ARG A 69 -6.75 6.14 -1.49
N PHE A 70 -6.39 4.97 -0.97
CA PHE A 70 -5.02 4.47 -0.98
C PHE A 70 -4.49 4.32 -2.41
N PHE A 71 -5.22 3.64 -3.30
CA PHE A 71 -4.82 3.45 -4.70
C PHE A 71 -4.70 4.77 -5.47
N ARG A 72 -5.57 5.75 -5.18
CA ARG A 72 -5.44 7.08 -5.76
C ARG A 72 -4.11 7.75 -5.44
N ILE A 73 -3.52 7.46 -4.27
CA ILE A 73 -2.19 7.97 -3.88
C ILE A 73 -1.08 7.07 -4.41
N ALA A 74 -1.14 5.76 -4.17
CA ALA A 74 -0.08 4.83 -4.55
C ALA A 74 0.13 4.73 -6.08
N PHE A 75 -0.96 4.79 -6.85
CA PHE A 75 -0.94 4.62 -8.31
C PHE A 75 -1.29 5.90 -9.08
N GLY A 76 -1.52 7.01 -8.36
CA GLY A 76 -1.79 8.30 -8.97
C GLY A 76 -0.56 8.93 -9.61
N ASP A 77 -0.81 9.89 -10.49
CA ASP A 77 0.19 10.80 -11.00
C ASP A 77 0.01 12.18 -10.37
N PHE A 78 1.10 12.80 -9.93
CA PHE A 78 1.09 14.03 -9.16
C PHE A 78 2.25 14.92 -9.55
N SER A 79 2.03 16.23 -9.55
CA SER A 79 3.12 17.21 -9.68
C SER A 79 3.81 17.43 -8.33
N ALA A 80 5.01 18.00 -8.35
CA ALA A 80 5.82 18.21 -7.15
C ALA A 80 5.19 19.21 -6.15
N GLU A 81 4.35 20.13 -6.63
CA GLU A 81 3.73 21.19 -5.84
C GLU A 81 2.51 20.72 -5.05
N GLN A 82 1.96 19.54 -5.37
CA GLN A 82 0.78 19.02 -4.70
C GLN A 82 1.16 18.45 -3.34
N LEU A 83 0.77 19.14 -2.27
CA LEU A 83 1.00 18.70 -0.90
C LEU A 83 -0.13 17.81 -0.38
N MET A 84 0.22 16.87 0.49
CA MET A 84 -0.71 16.09 1.29
C MET A 84 -0.57 16.47 2.76
N LYS A 85 -1.70 16.73 3.41
CA LYS A 85 -1.74 17.03 4.85
C LYS A 85 -1.61 15.72 5.65
N PRO A 86 -0.94 15.72 6.82
CA PRO A 86 -0.81 14.54 7.67
C PRO A 86 -2.15 13.87 8.02
N ALA A 87 -3.18 14.69 8.30
CA ALA A 87 -4.51 14.19 8.62
C ALA A 87 -5.14 13.37 7.46
N GLU A 88 -4.83 13.70 6.21
CA GLU A 88 -5.31 12.95 5.04
C GLU A 88 -4.64 11.58 4.99
N ALA A 89 -3.31 11.52 5.16
CA ALA A 89 -2.56 10.27 5.21
C ALA A 89 -3.03 9.37 6.36
N ARG A 90 -3.13 9.92 7.59
CA ARG A 90 -3.64 9.21 8.78
C ARG A 90 -5.04 8.66 8.57
N SER A 91 -5.95 9.42 7.95
CA SER A 91 -7.32 8.98 7.67
C SER A 91 -7.37 7.81 6.69
N ILE A 92 -6.51 7.82 5.65
CA ILE A 92 -6.44 6.71 4.70
C ILE A 92 -5.86 5.46 5.37
N LEU A 93 -4.73 5.60 6.07
CA LEU A 93 -4.05 4.47 6.71
C LEU A 93 -4.89 3.86 7.83
N SER A 94 -5.52 4.68 8.69
CA SER A 94 -6.41 4.17 9.73
C SER A 94 -7.62 3.42 9.15
N GLY A 95 -8.21 3.89 8.05
CA GLY A 95 -9.31 3.18 7.39
C GLY A 95 -8.88 1.84 6.78
N LEU A 96 -7.64 1.73 6.31
CA LEU A 96 -7.12 0.52 5.68
C LEU A 96 -6.63 -0.52 6.70
N PHE A 97 -5.95 -0.07 7.75
CA PHE A 97 -5.22 -0.92 8.70
C PHE A 97 -5.93 -1.11 10.05
N ARG A 98 -7.14 -0.55 10.27
CA ARG A 98 -7.89 -0.68 11.54
C ARG A 98 -7.99 -2.11 12.07
N GLU A 99 -8.25 -3.06 11.18
CA GLU A 99 -8.44 -4.49 11.49
C GLU A 99 -7.37 -5.36 10.81
N ALA A 100 -6.32 -4.73 10.29
CA ALA A 100 -5.23 -5.45 9.66
C ALA A 100 -4.26 -6.00 10.71
N ARG A 101 -3.51 -7.04 10.33
CA ARG A 101 -2.43 -7.59 11.16
C ARG A 101 -1.22 -6.65 11.25
N LEU A 102 -1.10 -5.75 10.29
CA LEU A 102 -0.07 -4.72 10.23
C LEU A 102 -0.61 -3.44 10.85
N SER A 103 0.07 -2.93 11.87
CA SER A 103 -0.21 -1.60 12.44
C SER A 103 0.67 -0.56 11.75
N VAL A 104 0.07 0.52 11.26
CA VAL A 104 0.79 1.58 10.53
C VAL A 104 0.54 2.92 11.20
N THR A 105 1.62 3.61 11.60
CA THR A 105 1.59 4.89 12.31
C THR A 105 2.26 5.97 11.49
N TRP A 106 1.59 7.12 11.33
CA TRP A 106 2.08 8.28 10.58
C TRP A 106 2.42 9.44 11.51
N ASP A 107 3.72 9.66 11.74
CA ASP A 107 4.28 10.65 12.65
C ASP A 107 4.97 11.83 11.93
N LEU A 108 4.71 11.99 10.63
CA LEU A 108 5.09 13.19 9.88
C LEU A 108 4.05 14.29 10.13
N GLU A 109 4.43 15.36 10.85
CA GLU A 109 3.53 16.47 11.20
C GLU A 109 3.48 17.60 10.15
N ALA A 110 4.51 17.72 9.30
CA ALA A 110 4.50 18.67 8.20
C ALA A 110 3.79 18.08 6.97
N PRO A 111 3.05 18.90 6.18
CA PRO A 111 2.61 18.48 4.86
C PRO A 111 3.79 18.02 3.99
N ARG A 112 3.59 16.96 3.21
CA ARG A 112 4.62 16.41 2.32
C ARG A 112 4.18 16.44 0.86
N PRO A 113 5.10 16.56 -0.11
CA PRO A 113 4.79 16.39 -1.52
C PRO A 113 4.10 15.04 -1.78
N ARG A 114 3.04 15.04 -2.59
CA ARG A 114 2.28 13.82 -2.91
C ARG A 114 3.14 12.76 -3.60
N GLN A 115 4.18 13.17 -4.31
CA GLN A 115 5.16 12.25 -4.89
C GLN A 115 5.97 11.50 -3.82
N GLU A 116 6.34 12.14 -2.71
CA GLU A 116 6.96 11.46 -1.56
C GLU A 116 5.95 10.55 -0.86
N VAL A 117 4.72 11.03 -0.64
CA VAL A 117 3.68 10.21 0.02
C VAL A 117 3.31 8.99 -0.83
N LYS A 118 3.30 9.12 -2.16
CA LYS A 118 3.15 8.00 -3.09
C LYS A 118 4.23 6.94 -2.86
N LEU A 119 5.50 7.34 -2.75
CA LEU A 119 6.59 6.42 -2.44
C LEU A 119 6.36 5.73 -1.09
N ILE A 120 6.02 6.48 -0.04
CA ILE A 120 5.73 5.92 1.29
C ILE A 120 4.59 4.89 1.20
N PHE A 121 3.51 5.19 0.48
CA PHE A 121 2.37 4.28 0.33
C PHE A 121 2.75 2.99 -0.42
N LEU A 122 3.55 3.10 -1.48
CA LEU A 122 4.06 1.93 -2.20
C LEU A 122 4.98 1.07 -1.31
N LEU A 123 5.82 1.71 -0.48
CA LEU A 123 6.68 1.01 0.47
C LEU A 123 5.89 0.31 1.58
N ILE A 124 4.82 0.92 2.09
CA ILE A 124 3.89 0.26 3.03
C ILE A 124 3.32 -1.02 2.40
N GLN A 125 2.94 -1.00 1.12
CA GLN A 125 2.44 -2.17 0.41
C GLN A 125 3.54 -3.25 0.19
N CYS A 126 4.80 -2.83 0.00
CA CYS A 126 5.95 -3.73 -0.02
C CYS A 126 6.18 -4.40 1.35
N LEU A 127 6.01 -3.62 2.43
CA LEU A 127 6.11 -4.11 3.81
C LEU A 127 4.99 -5.08 4.16
N GLU A 128 3.76 -4.93 3.65
CA GLU A 128 2.69 -5.95 3.82
C GLU A 128 3.11 -7.33 3.29
N THR A 129 3.84 -7.37 2.17
CA THR A 129 4.38 -8.63 1.62
C THR A 129 5.50 -9.20 2.49
N THR A 130 6.26 -8.30 3.14
CA THR A 130 7.40 -8.67 3.97
C THR A 130 7.00 -9.04 5.41
N LEU A 131 5.83 -8.58 5.87
CA LEU A 131 5.29 -8.75 7.22
C LEU A 131 3.92 -9.46 7.21
N PRO A 132 3.79 -10.65 6.61
CA PRO A 132 2.46 -11.24 6.32
C PRO A 132 1.70 -11.73 7.56
N TRP A 133 2.38 -11.92 8.69
CA TRP A 133 1.77 -12.46 9.92
C TRP A 133 1.31 -11.38 10.89
N SER A 134 2.13 -10.35 11.10
CA SER A 134 1.87 -9.19 11.97
C SER A 134 3.10 -8.29 11.94
N GLY A 135 2.92 -7.01 12.23
CA GLY A 135 4.05 -6.12 12.45
C GLY A 135 3.61 -4.69 12.75
N THR A 136 4.59 -3.85 13.05
CA THR A 136 4.40 -2.40 13.22
C THR A 136 5.22 -1.67 12.19
N VAL A 137 4.66 -0.61 11.62
CA VAL A 137 5.31 0.31 10.68
C VAL A 137 5.13 1.72 11.20
N VAL A 138 6.23 2.44 11.40
CA VAL A 138 6.23 3.82 11.88
C VAL A 138 6.91 4.71 10.84
N ILE A 139 6.19 5.71 10.35
CA ILE A 139 6.71 6.70 9.40
C ILE A 139 7.02 7.98 10.16
N ARG A 140 8.28 8.40 10.20
CA ARG A 140 8.77 9.55 10.98
C ARG A 140 9.67 10.47 10.17
N SER A 141 9.84 11.70 10.64
CA SER A 141 10.78 12.64 10.03
C SER A 141 12.21 12.21 10.31
N GLU A 142 13.10 12.41 9.33
CA GLU A 142 14.54 12.22 9.48
C GLU A 142 15.30 13.28 8.69
N GLY A 143 15.85 14.29 9.39
CA GLY A 143 16.36 15.49 8.75
C GLY A 143 15.28 16.18 7.91
N GLU A 144 15.64 16.57 6.68
CA GLU A 144 14.71 17.09 5.67
C GLU A 144 13.82 15.98 5.05
N GLY A 145 14.25 14.72 5.16
CA GLY A 145 13.57 13.56 4.62
C GLY A 145 12.64 12.86 5.61
N TRP A 146 12.51 11.56 5.41
CA TRP A 146 11.67 10.68 6.24
C TRP A 146 12.26 9.28 6.33
N ALA A 147 11.85 8.56 7.37
CA ALA A 147 12.18 7.16 7.59
C ALA A 147 10.92 6.34 7.85
N ILE A 148 11.01 5.05 7.53
CA ILE A 148 10.04 4.02 7.88
C ILE A 148 10.77 2.95 8.69
N ASP A 149 10.34 2.77 9.93
CA ASP A 149 10.78 1.68 10.79
C ASP A 149 9.72 0.60 10.83
N ALA A 150 10.06 -0.59 10.36
CA ALA A 150 9.16 -1.74 10.35
C ALA A 150 9.71 -2.84 11.26
N GLN A 151 8.85 -3.46 12.09
CA GLN A 151 9.24 -4.51 13.04
C GLN A 151 8.24 -5.65 13.07
N ALA A 152 8.73 -6.89 13.19
CA ALA A 152 7.93 -8.08 13.43
C ALA A 152 8.74 -9.22 14.04
N ALA A 153 8.04 -10.16 14.68
CA ALA A 153 8.67 -11.38 15.21
C ALA A 153 9.29 -12.27 14.11
N ARG A 154 8.79 -12.16 12.87
CA ARG A 154 9.31 -12.89 11.71
C ARG A 154 9.13 -12.08 10.44
N LEU A 155 10.19 -11.96 9.65
CA LEU A 155 10.20 -11.33 8.34
C LEU A 155 10.11 -12.37 7.21
N GLN A 156 9.44 -12.02 6.11
CA GLN A 156 9.48 -12.75 4.84
C GLN A 156 10.14 -11.88 3.77
N VAL A 157 11.45 -11.76 3.83
CA VAL A 157 12.21 -10.90 2.89
C VAL A 157 12.48 -11.66 1.59
N ASN A 158 11.90 -11.18 0.48
CA ASN A 158 12.34 -11.55 -0.86
C ASN A 158 13.34 -10.49 -1.36
N ARG A 159 14.62 -10.87 -1.44
CA ARG A 159 15.70 -9.95 -1.81
C ARG A 159 15.59 -9.44 -3.25
N ASP A 160 15.11 -10.27 -4.17
CA ASP A 160 14.95 -9.90 -5.58
C ASP A 160 13.88 -8.81 -5.75
N LEU A 161 12.76 -8.93 -5.02
CA LEU A 161 11.72 -7.89 -5.04
C LEU A 161 12.21 -6.57 -4.44
N TRP A 162 12.93 -6.64 -3.32
CA TRP A 162 13.48 -5.43 -2.68
C TRP A 162 14.61 -4.79 -3.49
N ALA A 163 15.37 -5.58 -4.26
CA ALA A 163 16.34 -5.03 -5.22
C ALA A 163 15.67 -4.15 -6.28
N CYS A 164 14.42 -4.45 -6.67
CA CYS A 164 13.64 -3.60 -7.57
C CYS A 164 13.35 -2.20 -7.01
N VAL A 165 13.35 -2.04 -5.68
CA VAL A 165 13.03 -0.77 -4.99
C VAL A 165 14.27 0.11 -4.89
N SER A 166 15.43 -0.51 -4.66
CA SER A 166 16.71 0.18 -4.45
C SER A 166 17.46 0.40 -5.78
N ALA A 167 17.15 1.49 -6.49
CA ALA A 167 17.92 2.18 -7.56
C ALA A 167 18.70 1.39 -8.65
N SER A 168 18.79 0.06 -8.65
CA SER A 168 19.69 -0.70 -9.52
C SER A 168 19.15 -0.97 -10.91
N GLY A 169 17.93 -0.53 -11.23
CA GLY A 169 17.39 -0.58 -12.59
C GLY A 169 17.24 -2.00 -13.16
N GLU A 170 17.31 -3.05 -12.32
CA GLU A 170 17.10 -4.41 -12.79
C GLU A 170 15.61 -4.66 -13.11
N PRO A 171 15.32 -5.39 -14.18
CA PRO A 171 13.96 -5.71 -14.57
C PRO A 171 13.28 -6.56 -13.48
N CYS A 172 12.31 -5.96 -12.80
CA CYS A 172 11.48 -6.67 -11.83
C CYS A 172 10.53 -7.61 -12.57
N ILE A 173 10.49 -8.89 -12.20
CA ILE A 173 9.37 -9.77 -12.57
C ILE A 173 8.13 -9.21 -11.88
N THR A 174 7.18 -8.73 -12.67
CA THR A 174 5.95 -8.14 -12.14
C THR A 174 4.78 -9.09 -12.33
N SER A 175 4.12 -9.43 -11.23
CA SER A 175 2.75 -9.96 -11.20
C SER A 175 1.87 -8.99 -10.40
N PRO A 176 0.53 -9.07 -10.48
CA PRO A 176 -0.34 -8.16 -9.70
C PRO A 176 -0.04 -8.17 -8.20
N GLN A 177 0.46 -9.29 -7.67
CA GLN A 177 0.75 -9.45 -6.24
C GLN A 177 2.00 -8.69 -5.78
N VAL A 178 2.94 -8.43 -6.69
CA VAL A 178 4.25 -7.82 -6.38
C VAL A 178 4.55 -6.55 -7.18
N VAL A 179 3.62 -6.08 -8.02
CA VAL A 179 3.79 -4.88 -8.87
C VAL A 179 4.19 -3.63 -8.08
N GLN A 180 3.78 -3.53 -6.81
CA GLN A 180 4.13 -2.42 -5.93
C GLN A 180 5.65 -2.22 -5.77
N PHE A 181 6.45 -3.28 -5.83
CA PHE A 181 7.92 -3.18 -5.74
C PHE A 181 8.52 -2.46 -6.94
N ALA A 182 8.07 -2.82 -8.16
CA ALA A 182 8.48 -2.14 -9.37
C ALA A 182 8.03 -0.67 -9.40
N LEU A 183 6.81 -0.40 -8.92
CA LEU A 183 6.30 0.98 -8.83
C LEU A 183 7.04 1.81 -7.79
N ALA A 184 7.40 1.23 -6.64
CA ALA A 184 8.21 1.89 -5.62
C ALA A 184 9.60 2.26 -6.18
N GLY A 185 10.25 1.34 -6.91
CA GLY A 185 11.53 1.61 -7.58
C GLY A 185 11.43 2.74 -8.60
N ARG A 186 10.41 2.70 -9.49
CA ARG A 186 10.16 3.79 -10.46
C ARG A 186 9.90 5.13 -9.78
N GLN A 187 9.12 5.14 -8.69
CA GLN A 187 8.82 6.36 -7.94
C GLN A 187 10.05 6.90 -7.21
N SER A 188 10.87 6.01 -6.63
CA SER A 188 12.13 6.40 -5.99
C SER A 188 13.09 7.02 -7.00
N ALA A 189 13.20 6.45 -8.21
CA ALA A 189 14.06 6.98 -9.27
C ALA A 189 13.58 8.34 -9.83
N ALA A 190 12.28 8.64 -9.71
CA ALA A 190 11.70 9.90 -10.16
C ALA A 190 11.84 11.05 -9.14
N LEU A 191 12.15 10.74 -7.87
CA LEU A 191 12.31 11.72 -6.81
C LEU A 191 13.77 12.21 -6.71
N PRO A 192 14.01 13.50 -6.42
CA PRO A 192 15.36 14.03 -6.21
C PRO A 192 15.85 13.68 -4.81
N GLY A 193 16.45 12.50 -4.66
CA GLY A 193 17.00 12.04 -3.39
C GLY A 193 17.55 10.63 -3.45
N THR A 194 17.91 10.11 -2.28
CA THR A 194 18.40 8.73 -2.12
C THR A 194 17.47 7.96 -1.19
N LEU A 195 17.08 6.75 -1.62
CA LEU A 195 16.33 5.79 -0.82
C LEU A 195 17.26 4.65 -0.43
N ASP A 196 17.51 4.54 0.87
CA ASP A 196 18.30 3.46 1.47
C ASP A 196 17.37 2.46 2.18
N VAL A 197 17.71 1.17 2.12
CA VAL A 197 16.98 0.11 2.82
C VAL A 197 17.95 -0.81 3.57
N TRP A 198 17.72 -1.00 4.85
CA TRP A 198 18.46 -1.93 5.71
C TRP A 198 17.53 -2.98 6.29
N PHE A 199 18.05 -4.20 6.43
CA PHE A 199 17.32 -5.35 6.93
C PHE A 199 18.09 -5.92 8.12
N GLY A 200 17.44 -5.97 9.27
CA GLY A 200 17.85 -6.75 10.42
C GLY A 200 17.16 -8.11 10.47
N ASP A 201 17.29 -8.80 11.60
CA ASP A 201 16.68 -10.11 11.83
C ASP A 201 15.17 -10.01 12.06
N SER A 202 14.72 -8.92 12.69
CA SER A 202 13.33 -8.67 13.08
C SER A 202 12.80 -7.29 12.66
N ASP A 203 13.62 -6.52 11.96
CA ASP A 203 13.33 -5.13 11.60
C ASP A 203 13.81 -4.78 10.18
N ILE A 204 13.15 -3.78 9.60
CA ILE A 204 13.52 -3.18 8.32
C ILE A 204 13.49 -1.67 8.54
N HIS A 205 14.59 -1.01 8.19
CA HIS A 205 14.69 0.44 8.22
C HIS A 205 14.77 0.94 6.78
N ILE A 206 13.93 1.90 6.42
CA ILE A 206 13.94 2.54 5.11
C ILE A 206 14.10 4.03 5.33
N ARG A 207 15.04 4.66 4.64
CA ARG A 207 15.27 6.10 4.75
C ARG A 207 15.30 6.75 3.39
N TYR A 208 14.57 7.85 3.26
CA TYR A 208 14.67 8.73 2.12
C TYR A 208 15.25 10.07 2.53
N LEU A 209 16.31 10.51 1.86
CA LEU A 209 16.91 11.84 2.03
C LEU A 209 16.82 12.59 0.69
N PRO A 210 16.14 13.76 0.64
CA PRO A 210 16.16 14.60 -0.55
C PRO A 210 17.56 15.17 -0.81
N HIS A 211 17.87 15.46 -2.08
CA HIS A 211 19.10 16.15 -2.49
C HIS A 211 19.06 17.65 -2.20
#